data_AF-A0A8H6XLN0-F1
#
_entry.id   AF-A0A8H6XLN0-F1
#
_cell.length_a   1.000
_cell.length_b   1.000
_cell.length_c   1.000
_cell.angle_alpha   90.00
_cell.angle_beta   90.00
_cell.angle_gamma   90.00
#
_symmetry.space_group_name_H-M   'P 1'
#
loop_
_entity.id
_entity.type
_entity.pdbx_description
1 polymer ?
#
loop_
_entity_poly.entity_id
_entity_poly.type
_entity_poly.pdbx_seq_one_letter_code
_entity_poly.pdbx_strand_id
1 'polypeptide(L)'
;MGRPRQEEWGEFLHLSSNKTGRNAGISPLPINSRIYSPNVLTLTLVDLPGLTKVPVGDQPRDIEKQIRDVLMAYVSRPACIIFAVTPANQDLANSDGLKMAREVDPEGLRTIGVLTKIDLMSIHPFSWPSSFVLIL
;
A
#
# COMPACT_ATOMS: atom_id res chain seq x y z
N MET A 1 22.01 -14.64 -1.01
CA MET A 1 20.63 -14.15 -1.27
C MET A 1 20.18 -14.76 -2.59
N GLY A 2 19.45 -15.88 -2.55
CA GLY A 2 18.96 -16.52 -3.77
C GLY A 2 17.80 -15.68 -4.32
N ARG A 3 17.88 -15.23 -5.56
CA ARG A 3 16.71 -14.66 -6.23
C ARG A 3 15.62 -15.74 -6.24
N PRO A 4 14.37 -15.43 -5.88
CA PRO A 4 13.27 -16.37 -6.09
C PRO A 4 13.26 -16.81 -7.56
N ARG A 5 13.08 -18.12 -7.80
CA ARG A 5 13.11 -18.68 -9.17
C ARG A 5 11.94 -18.08 -9.96
N GLN A 6 12.13 -17.78 -11.25
CA GLN A 6 11.06 -17.22 -12.12
C GLN A 6 9.77 -18.05 -12.10
N GLU A 7 9.89 -19.36 -11.84
CA GLU A 7 8.79 -20.31 -11.69
C GLU A 7 7.86 -19.97 -10.51
N GLU A 8 8.41 -19.49 -9.39
CA GLU A 8 7.63 -19.11 -8.19
C GLU A 8 6.76 -17.88 -8.48
N TRP A 9 7.26 -16.92 -9.26
CA TRP A 9 6.48 -15.76 -9.71
C TRP A 9 5.37 -16.13 -10.69
N GLY A 10 5.62 -17.13 -11.55
CA GLY A 10 4.62 -17.68 -12.47
C GLY A 10 3.41 -18.26 -11.71
N GLU A 11 3.66 -18.95 -10.60
CA GLU A 11 2.61 -19.51 -9.75
C GLU A 11 1.75 -18.41 -9.08
N PHE A 12 2.38 -17.34 -8.57
CA PHE A 12 1.66 -16.19 -8.01
C PHE A 12 0.75 -15.50 -9.04
N LEU A 13 1.26 -15.23 -10.24
CA LEU A 13 0.50 -14.59 -11.31
C LEU A 13 -0.67 -15.47 -11.78
N HIS A 14 -0.45 -16.79 -11.82
CA HIS A 14 -1.49 -17.76 -12.15
C HIS A 14 -2.58 -17.82 -11.07
N LEU A 15 -2.19 -17.87 -9.79
CA LEU A 15 -3.12 -17.85 -8.65
C LEU A 15 -3.96 -16.57 -8.59
N SER A 16 -3.34 -15.42 -8.88
CA SER A 16 -4.04 -14.13 -8.96
C SER A 16 -5.10 -14.18 -10.07
N SER A 17 -4.71 -14.58 -11.28
CA SER A 17 -5.59 -14.64 -12.46
C SER A 17 -6.78 -15.60 -12.29
N ASN A 18 -6.59 -16.73 -11.58
CA ASN A 18 -7.69 -17.66 -11.28
C ASN A 18 -8.67 -17.12 -10.24
N LYS A 19 -8.21 -16.28 -9.29
CA LYS A 19 -9.05 -15.75 -8.20
C LYS A 19 -9.77 -14.44 -8.56
N THR A 20 -9.18 -13.61 -9.42
CA THR A 20 -9.75 -12.32 -9.85
C THR A 20 -10.44 -12.39 -11.21
N GLY A 21 -10.26 -13.48 -11.96
CA GLY A 21 -10.71 -13.60 -13.35
C GLY A 21 -9.83 -12.80 -14.31
N ARG A 22 -10.13 -12.86 -15.62
CA ARG A 22 -9.33 -12.17 -16.66
C ARG A 22 -9.45 -10.63 -16.65
N ASN A 23 -10.30 -10.03 -15.82
CA ASN A 23 -10.79 -8.64 -16.03
C ASN A 23 -10.54 -7.71 -14.84
N ALA A 24 -9.29 -7.60 -14.36
CA ALA A 24 -8.84 -6.55 -13.42
C ALA A 24 -9.71 -6.35 -12.15
N GLY A 25 -10.51 -7.36 -11.79
CA GLY A 25 -11.38 -7.34 -10.63
C GLY A 25 -10.59 -7.53 -9.34
N ILE A 26 -11.23 -7.22 -8.21
CA ILE A 26 -10.62 -7.39 -6.89
C ILE A 26 -11.29 -8.56 -6.21
N SER A 27 -10.48 -9.47 -5.69
CA SER A 27 -10.94 -10.61 -4.92
C SER A 27 -10.65 -10.36 -3.44
N PRO A 28 -11.64 -10.49 -2.54
CA PRO A 28 -11.40 -10.38 -1.10
C PRO A 28 -10.64 -11.60 -0.54
N LEU A 29 -10.43 -12.66 -1.34
CA LEU A 29 -9.77 -13.88 -0.92
C LEU A 29 -8.24 -13.70 -0.90
N PRO A 30 -7.57 -13.79 0.26
CA PRO A 30 -6.14 -13.61 0.34
C PRO A 30 -5.38 -14.74 -0.36
N ILE A 31 -4.16 -14.44 -0.83
CA ILE A 31 -3.18 -15.43 -1.27
C ILE A 31 -2.15 -15.57 -0.14
N ASN A 32 -2.13 -16.74 0.49
CA ASN A 32 -1.22 -17.02 1.60
C ASN A 32 0.06 -17.63 1.05
N SER A 33 1.19 -16.99 1.34
CA SER A 33 2.52 -17.54 1.08
C SER A 33 3.32 -17.62 2.38
N ARG A 34 4.11 -18.67 2.53
CA ARG A 34 4.99 -18.89 3.69
C ARG A 34 6.41 -19.05 3.20
N ILE A 35 7.30 -18.20 3.68
CA ILE A 35 8.73 -18.22 3.37
C ILE A 35 9.47 -18.68 4.63
N TYR A 36 10.32 -19.70 4.50
CA TYR A 36 11.11 -20.25 5.58
C TYR A 36 12.58 -19.94 5.37
N SER A 37 13.24 -19.36 6.38
CA SER A 37 14.69 -19.12 6.37
C SER A 37 15.21 -19.04 7.81
N PRO A 38 16.40 -19.60 8.11
CA PRO A 38 17.00 -19.48 9.45
C PRO A 38 17.49 -18.06 9.76
N ASN A 39 17.56 -17.17 8.76
CA ASN A 39 18.13 -15.83 8.88
C ASN A 39 17.06 -14.71 8.89
N VAL A 40 15.77 -15.06 9.07
CA VAL A 40 14.67 -14.09 9.06
C VAL A 40 13.84 -14.19 10.32
N LEU A 41 13.25 -13.07 10.71
CA LEU A 41 12.31 -13.03 11.83
C LEU A 41 10.97 -13.65 11.40
N THR A 42 10.25 -14.19 12.37
CA THR A 42 8.86 -14.63 12.17
C THR A 42 7.99 -13.38 12.11
N LEU A 43 7.60 -12.98 10.89
CA LEU A 43 6.78 -11.80 10.63
C LEU A 43 5.65 -12.15 9.66
N THR A 44 4.52 -11.47 9.80
CA THR A 44 3.41 -11.53 8.84
C THR A 44 3.39 -10.21 8.07
N LEU A 45 3.65 -10.28 6.76
CA LEU A 45 3.50 -9.15 5.85
C LEU A 45 2.20 -9.35 5.08
N VAL A 46 1.40 -8.29 4.99
CA VAL A 46 0.16 -8.28 4.21
C VAL A 46 0.31 -7.21 3.15
N ASP A 47 0.29 -7.63 1.88
CA ASP A 47 0.18 -6.72 0.75
C ASP A 47 -1.30 -6.50 0.43
N LEU A 48 -1.70 -5.24 0.28
CA LEU A 48 -3.09 -4.83 0.13
C LEU A 48 -3.31 -4.14 -1.21
N PRO A 49 -4.51 -4.24 -1.82
CA PRO A 49 -4.79 -3.54 -3.07
C PRO A 49 -4.57 -2.02 -2.94
N GLY A 50 -3.98 -1.42 -3.98
CA GLY A 50 -3.79 0.03 -4.04
C GLY A 50 -5.14 0.77 -4.07
N LEU A 51 -5.20 1.92 -3.40
CA LEU A 51 -6.39 2.78 -3.44
C LEU A 51 -6.57 3.36 -4.85
N THR A 52 -7.73 3.06 -5.46
CA THR A 52 -8.10 3.60 -6.78
C THR A 52 -9.45 4.29 -6.71
N LYS A 53 -9.51 5.56 -7.14
CA LYS A 53 -10.76 6.36 -7.18
C LYS A 53 -11.55 6.20 -8.48
N VAL A 54 -10.91 5.70 -9.53
CA VAL A 54 -11.52 5.58 -10.86
C VAL A 54 -11.52 4.10 -11.24
N PRO A 55 -12.69 3.49 -11.46
CA PRO A 55 -12.75 2.12 -11.96
C PRO A 55 -12.15 2.08 -13.37
N VAL A 56 -11.32 1.06 -13.63
CA VAL A 56 -10.71 0.82 -14.93
C VAL A 56 -11.26 -0.45 -15.56
N GLY A 57 -11.54 -0.41 -16.87
CA GLY A 57 -12.10 -1.54 -17.60
C GLY A 57 -13.48 -1.95 -17.07
N ASP A 58 -13.65 -3.23 -16.76
CA ASP A 58 -14.92 -3.82 -16.31
C ASP A 58 -15.09 -3.81 -14.78
N GLN A 59 -14.31 -3.00 -14.05
CA GLN A 59 -14.44 -2.89 -12.61
C GLN A 59 -15.83 -2.36 -12.21
N PRO A 60 -16.44 -2.90 -11.15
CA PRO A 60 -17.74 -2.45 -10.70
C PRO A 60 -17.65 -1.03 -10.13
N ARG A 61 -18.77 -0.29 -10.17
CA ARG A 61 -18.81 1.13 -9.77
C ARG A 61 -18.51 1.35 -8.28
N ASP A 62 -18.62 0.31 -7.46
CA ASP A 62 -18.35 0.30 -6.03
C ASP A 62 -16.95 -0.24 -5.68
N ILE A 63 -16.03 -0.36 -6.65
CA ILE A 63 -14.69 -0.93 -6.44
C ILE A 63 -13.89 -0.21 -5.33
N GLU A 64 -13.99 1.12 -5.26
CA GLU A 64 -13.34 1.92 -4.22
C GLU A 64 -13.79 1.49 -2.83
N LYS A 65 -15.10 1.25 -2.66
CA LYS A 65 -15.66 0.79 -1.39
C LYS A 65 -15.17 -0.61 -1.06
N GLN A 66 -15.16 -1.53 -2.03
CA GLN A 66 -14.68 -2.89 -1.82
C GLN A 66 -13.21 -2.92 -1.39
N ILE A 67 -12.35 -2.11 -2.04
CA ILE A 67 -10.94 -1.95 -1.66
C ILE A 67 -10.83 -1.44 -0.23
N ARG A 68 -11.61 -0.39 0.10
CA ARG A 68 -11.60 0.21 1.43
C ARG A 68 -12.04 -0.78 2.51
N ASP A 69 -13.06 -1.57 2.25
CA ASP A 69 -13.55 -2.59 3.19
C ASP A 69 -12.49 -3.67 3.44
N VAL A 70 -11.77 -4.10 2.39
CA VAL A 70 -10.64 -5.02 2.51
C VAL A 70 -9.51 -4.38 3.34
N LEU A 71 -9.09 -3.16 3.02
CA LEU A 71 -8.03 -2.46 3.75
C LEU A 71 -8.36 -2.33 5.24
N MET A 72 -9.56 -1.86 5.56
CA MET A 72 -10.02 -1.64 6.94
C MET A 72 -9.98 -2.92 7.78
N ALA A 73 -10.35 -4.07 7.20
CA ALA A 73 -10.27 -5.35 7.90
C ALA A 73 -8.85 -5.68 8.42
N TYR A 74 -7.81 -5.19 7.74
CA TYR A 74 -6.42 -5.38 8.16
C TYR A 74 -5.89 -4.25 9.06
N VAL A 75 -6.11 -2.98 8.68
CA VAL A 75 -5.48 -1.82 9.34
C VAL A 75 -6.16 -1.41 10.65
N SER A 76 -7.42 -1.81 10.87
CA SER A 76 -8.13 -1.57 12.14
C SER A 76 -7.61 -2.42 13.31
N ARG A 77 -6.76 -3.43 13.04
CA ARG A 77 -6.17 -4.26 14.10
C ARG A 77 -5.09 -3.48 14.85
N PRO A 78 -5.13 -3.40 16.20
CA PRO A 78 -4.20 -2.55 16.96
C PRO A 78 -2.74 -3.00 16.88
N ALA A 79 -2.48 -4.30 16.69
CA ALA A 79 -1.14 -4.85 16.51
C ALA A 79 -0.56 -4.65 15.08
N CYS A 80 -1.34 -4.06 14.17
CA CYS A 80 -0.91 -3.82 12.79
C CYS A 80 -0.13 -2.51 12.70
N ILE A 81 1.13 -2.59 12.26
CA ILE A 81 1.92 -1.42 11.84
C ILE A 81 1.49 -1.03 10.43
N ILE A 82 1.16 0.25 10.24
CA ILE A 82 0.68 0.79 8.97
C ILE A 82 1.83 1.48 8.25
N PHE A 83 2.13 1.05 7.03
CA PHE A 83 3.06 1.74 6.15
C PHE A 83 2.27 2.64 5.18
N ALA A 84 2.21 3.94 5.49
CA ALA A 84 1.53 4.92 4.65
C ALA A 84 2.46 5.41 3.54
N VAL A 85 2.51 4.65 2.45
CA VAL A 85 3.38 4.91 1.30
C VAL A 85 2.82 6.02 0.43
N THR A 86 3.58 7.09 0.23
CA THR A 86 3.23 8.23 -0.62
C THR A 86 4.38 8.54 -1.58
N PRO A 87 4.13 8.77 -2.88
CA PRO A 87 5.19 9.19 -3.78
C PRO A 87 5.55 10.66 -3.51
N ALA A 88 6.84 10.99 -3.56
CA ALA A 88 7.39 12.28 -3.19
C ALA A 88 7.02 13.42 -4.15
N ASN A 89 6.53 13.08 -5.34
CA ASN A 89 6.00 14.06 -6.30
C ASN A 89 4.54 14.47 -6.01
N GLN A 90 3.90 13.87 -4.99
CA GLN A 90 2.54 14.23 -4.54
C GLN A 90 2.59 14.89 -3.16
N ASP A 91 1.71 15.86 -2.93
CA ASP A 91 1.58 16.50 -1.63
C ASP A 91 1.15 15.50 -0.55
N LEU A 92 1.89 15.48 0.56
CA LEU A 92 1.60 14.60 1.70
C LEU A 92 0.20 14.83 2.28
N ALA A 93 -0.27 16.08 2.27
CA ALA A 93 -1.62 16.46 2.71
C ALA A 93 -2.74 15.80 1.89
N ASN A 94 -2.44 15.40 0.65
CA ASN A 94 -3.38 14.75 -0.26
C ASN A 94 -3.23 13.23 -0.30
N SER A 95 -2.31 12.64 0.47
CA SER A 95 -2.09 11.20 0.53
C SER A 95 -3.32 10.46 1.06
N ASP A 96 -3.93 9.64 0.20
CA ASP A 96 -5.08 8.80 0.58
C ASP A 96 -4.70 7.75 1.63
N GLY A 97 -3.47 7.23 1.57
CA GLY A 97 -2.94 6.29 2.55
C GLY A 97 -2.81 6.90 3.95
N LEU A 98 -2.33 8.14 4.06
CA LEU A 98 -2.25 8.85 5.34
C LEU A 98 -3.61 9.26 5.88
N LYS A 99 -4.54 9.67 5.00
CA LYS A 99 -5.92 9.96 5.40
C LYS A 99 -6.57 8.73 6.03
N MET A 100 -6.46 7.58 5.36
CA MET A 100 -6.98 6.32 5.87
C MET A 100 -6.29 5.87 7.16
N ALA A 101 -4.97 6.02 7.26
CA ALA A 101 -4.24 5.67 8.49
C ALA A 101 -4.74 6.51 9.69
N ARG A 102 -4.96 7.81 9.51
CA ARG A 102 -5.48 8.70 10.56
C ARG A 102 -6.89 8.35 11.03
N GLU A 103 -7.71 7.70 10.21
CA GLU A 103 -9.04 7.24 10.62
C GLU A 103 -8.96 6.12 11.69
N VAL A 104 -7.89 5.32 11.67
CA VAL A 104 -7.71 4.16 12.57
C VAL A 104 -6.54 4.32 13.57
N ASP A 105 -5.71 5.34 13.38
CA ASP A 105 -4.54 5.70 14.20
C ASP A 105 -4.35 7.22 14.19
N PRO A 106 -5.25 7.99 14.84
CA PRO A 106 -5.23 9.45 14.81
C PRO A 106 -3.98 10.05 15.46
N GLU A 107 -3.40 9.36 16.45
CA GLU A 107 -2.17 9.76 17.14
C GLU A 107 -0.91 9.35 16.36
N GLY A 108 -1.03 8.49 15.35
CA GLY A 108 0.10 8.03 14.53
C GLY A 108 1.07 7.10 15.26
N LEU A 109 0.65 6.45 16.35
CA LEU A 109 1.53 5.64 17.20
C LEU A 109 2.06 4.38 16.50
N ARG A 110 1.35 3.91 15.48
CA ARG A 110 1.65 2.68 14.74
C ARG A 110 1.66 2.92 13.23
N THR A 111 1.77 4.16 12.80
CA THR A 111 1.82 4.55 11.39
C THR A 111 3.20 5.09 11.02
N ILE A 112 3.83 4.47 10.02
CA ILE A 112 5.10 4.89 9.45
C ILE A 112 4.82 5.49 8.08
N GLY A 113 5.06 6.80 7.93
CA GLY A 113 5.02 7.47 6.63
C GLY A 113 6.23 7.11 5.79
N VAL A 114 6.02 6.63 4.56
CA VAL A 114 7.10 6.24 3.64
C VAL A 114 7.01 7.08 2.38
N LEU A 115 8.07 7.82 2.08
CA LEU A 115 8.19 8.57 0.82
C LEU A 115 8.90 7.72 -0.24
N THR A 116 8.31 7.62 -1.43
CA THR A 116 8.85 6.86 -2.57
C THR A 116 9.04 7.75 -3.79
N LYS A 117 9.68 7.27 -4.86
CA LYS A 117 9.83 8.01 -6.13
C LYS A 117 10.44 9.41 -5.96
N ILE A 118 11.42 9.55 -5.06
CA ILE A 118 12.13 10.81 -4.80
C ILE A 118 12.90 11.33 -6.01
N ASP A 119 13.27 10.44 -6.93
CA ASP A 119 13.88 10.73 -8.21
C ASP A 119 12.96 11.52 -9.15
N LEU A 120 11.64 11.34 -9.02
CA LEU A 120 10.63 12.05 -9.82
C LEU A 120 10.19 13.37 -9.20
N MET A 121 10.78 13.75 -8.07
CA MET A 121 10.52 15.04 -7.47
C MET A 121 11.16 16.12 -8.34
N SER A 122 10.33 16.94 -9.00
CA SER A 122 10.82 18.14 -9.67
C SER A 122 11.42 19.05 -8.61
N ILE A 123 12.73 19.25 -8.64
CA ILE A 123 13.39 20.31 -7.89
C ILE A 123 12.95 21.62 -8.53
N HIS A 124 11.73 22.09 -8.25
CA HIS A 124 11.45 23.50 -8.42
C HIS A 124 12.48 24.25 -7.58
N PRO A 125 13.21 25.25 -8.13
CA PRO A 125 14.09 26.08 -7.33
C PRO A 125 13.26 26.61 -6.17
N PHE A 126 13.71 26.22 -4.99
CA PHE A 126 13.02 26.34 -3.73
C PHE A 126 12.53 27.78 -3.50
N SER A 127 11.24 28.05 -3.73
CA SER A 127 10.58 29.28 -3.25
C SER A 127 9.85 28.95 -1.96
N TRP A 128 10.47 29.21 -0.81
CA TRP A 128 9.84 29.08 0.51
C TRP A 128 8.62 30.02 0.60
N PRO A 129 7.39 29.54 0.86
CA PRO A 129 6.37 30.38 1.46
C PRO A 129 6.76 30.70 2.91
N SER A 130 6.48 31.93 3.36
CA SER A 130 6.99 32.62 4.57
C SER A 130 6.68 32.01 5.95
N SER A 131 6.56 30.70 6.11
CA SER A 131 6.38 30.07 7.42
C SER A 131 6.91 28.64 7.41
N PHE A 132 8.22 28.48 7.56
CA PHE A 132 8.83 27.20 7.87
C PHE A 132 9.26 27.18 9.33
N VAL A 133 8.73 26.22 10.09
CA VAL A 133 9.31 25.80 11.37
C VAL A 133 10.03 24.49 11.09
N LEU A 134 11.35 24.52 11.19
CA LEU A 134 12.19 23.33 11.22
C LEU A 134 12.20 22.82 12.67
N ILE A 135 11.70 21.61 12.93
CA ILE A 135 11.97 20.89 14.19
C ILE A 135 12.90 19.73 13.82
N LEU A 136 14.04 19.67 14.50
CA LEU A 136 15.07 18.63 14.38
C LEU A 136 14.54 17.25 14.80
#